data_AF-A0A0H3HN76-F1
#
_entry.id   AF-A0A0H3HN76-F1
#
_cell.length_a   1.000
_cell.length_b   1.000
_cell.length_c   1.000
_cell.angle_alpha   90.00
_cell.angle_beta   90.00
_cell.angle_gamma   90.00
#
_symmetry.space_group_name_H-M   'P 1'
#
loop_
_entity.id
_entity.type
_entity.pdbx_description
1 polymer ?
#
loop_
_entity_poly.entity_id
_entity_poly.type
_entity_poly.pdbx_seq_one_letter_code
_entity_poly.pdbx_strand_id
1 'polypeptide(L)'
;MMKASRELNRSAILLALSVLADSGVEHYRGSFRNRAMLAPLAASALSLAAAAHGHADGAPRRHPARDAVHLGAAAAAVAGVGFHVYNVLKRPGHLSWHNLFYGAPLGAPVALLLSGLLGAAGERLRACPEQAPRLCGLPAGRALAALVAAGLAGTVGEVALLHFRGAFHHRAMVAPLVVPPVAALLVAHAALAPARPNRWFSRAWLKATAALGIAGVGFHAYGVARQMGGWRNWAQNLLAGPPLPAPPGFSALALAGLSAVSLAEREAGA
;
A
#
# COMPACT_ATOMS: atom_id res chain seq x y z
N MET A 1 -5.95 0.62 -21.93
CA MET A 1 -6.12 -0.23 -20.74
C MET A 1 -4.83 -0.92 -20.30
N MET A 2 -4.05 -1.50 -21.21
CA MET A 2 -2.80 -2.22 -20.86
C MET A 2 -1.77 -1.39 -20.07
N LYS A 3 -1.62 -0.10 -20.38
CA LYS A 3 -0.74 0.80 -19.60
C LYS A 3 -1.19 0.89 -18.13
N ALA A 4 -2.48 1.18 -17.91
CA ALA A 4 -3.06 1.30 -16.58
C ALA A 4 -2.94 -0.03 -15.80
N SER A 5 -3.21 -1.16 -16.44
CA SER A 5 -3.02 -2.50 -15.84
C SER A 5 -1.56 -2.74 -15.42
N ARG A 6 -0.58 -2.36 -16.25
CA ARG A 6 0.85 -2.49 -15.89
C ARG A 6 1.26 -1.56 -14.74
N GLU A 7 0.71 -0.36 -14.67
CA GLU A 7 0.93 0.57 -13.55
C GLU A 7 0.33 0.05 -12.25
N LEU A 8 -0.88 -0.53 -12.28
CA LEU A 8 -1.49 -1.18 -11.12
C LEU A 8 -0.70 -2.42 -10.67
N ASN A 9 -0.19 -3.22 -11.61
CA ASN A 9 0.71 -4.34 -11.29
C ASN A 9 1.99 -3.87 -10.60
N ARG A 10 2.61 -2.75 -11.03
CA ARG A 10 3.77 -2.16 -10.32
C ARG A 10 3.44 -1.75 -8.89
N SER A 11 2.28 -1.13 -8.68
CA SER A 11 1.80 -0.82 -7.33
C SER A 11 1.61 -2.07 -6.48
N ALA A 12 0.93 -3.09 -7.03
CA ALA A 12 0.69 -4.35 -6.33
C ALA A 12 2.01 -5.08 -5.98
N ILE A 13 3.00 -5.08 -6.88
CA ILE A 13 4.35 -5.61 -6.61
C ILE A 13 4.98 -4.90 -5.40
N LEU A 14 4.98 -3.57 -5.39
CA LEU A 14 5.60 -2.80 -4.31
C LEU A 14 4.89 -3.03 -2.97
N LEU A 15 3.55 -3.04 -2.94
CA LEU A 15 2.79 -3.35 -1.72
C LEU A 15 3.04 -4.79 -1.26
N ALA A 16 2.94 -5.78 -2.15
CA ALA A 16 3.15 -7.18 -1.82
C ALA A 16 4.56 -7.44 -1.29
N LEU A 17 5.58 -6.83 -1.90
CA LEU A 17 6.96 -6.93 -1.43
C LEU A 17 7.13 -6.28 -0.05
N SER A 18 6.55 -5.11 0.15
CA SER A 18 6.59 -4.40 1.42
C SER A 18 5.93 -5.22 2.54
N VAL A 19 4.75 -5.77 2.26
CA VAL A 19 4.02 -6.65 3.19
C VAL A 19 4.80 -7.92 3.47
N LEU A 20 5.39 -8.56 2.46
CA LEU A 20 6.16 -9.79 2.63
C LEU A 20 7.35 -9.56 3.57
N ALA A 21 8.07 -8.45 3.37
CA ALA A 21 9.19 -8.08 4.21
C ALA A 21 8.75 -7.69 5.63
N ASP A 22 7.73 -6.83 5.75
CA ASP A 22 7.22 -6.36 7.05
C ASP A 22 6.62 -7.49 7.87
N SER A 23 5.72 -8.29 7.27
CA SER A 23 5.13 -9.47 7.92
C SER A 23 6.19 -10.48 8.29
N GLY A 24 7.23 -10.67 7.46
CA GLY A 24 8.35 -11.54 7.79
C GLY A 24 9.05 -11.12 9.09
N VAL A 25 9.37 -9.83 9.23
CA VAL A 25 10.04 -9.28 10.42
C VAL A 25 9.12 -9.27 11.65
N GLU A 26 7.90 -8.77 11.50
CA GLU A 26 6.94 -8.62 12.61
C GLU A 26 6.45 -9.98 13.11
N HIS A 27 6.22 -10.95 12.23
CA HIS A 27 5.80 -12.29 12.64
C HIS A 27 6.96 -13.12 13.19
N TYR A 28 8.18 -12.87 12.73
CA TYR A 28 9.39 -13.39 13.37
C TYR A 28 9.56 -12.85 14.80
N ARG A 29 9.28 -11.57 15.05
CA ARG A 29 9.24 -11.00 16.43
C ARG A 29 8.25 -11.75 17.33
N GLY A 30 7.12 -12.17 16.78
CA GLY A 30 6.13 -13.03 17.46
C GLY A 30 6.46 -14.52 17.45
N SER A 31 7.65 -14.92 16.96
CA SER A 31 8.15 -16.29 16.82
C SER A 31 7.20 -17.22 16.04
N PHE A 32 6.36 -16.68 15.16
CA PHE A 32 5.30 -17.43 14.47
C PHE A 32 4.45 -18.32 15.39
N ARG A 33 4.20 -17.86 16.64
CA ARG A 33 3.50 -18.66 17.67
C ARG A 33 2.15 -19.20 17.21
N ASN A 34 1.46 -18.47 16.33
CA ASN A 34 0.25 -18.94 15.66
C ASN A 34 0.56 -19.26 14.19
N ARG A 35 0.23 -20.48 13.74
CA ARG A 35 0.42 -20.90 12.34
C ARG A 35 -0.28 -19.99 11.32
N ALA A 36 -1.37 -19.31 11.71
CA ALA A 36 -2.03 -18.31 10.87
C ALA A 36 -1.11 -17.14 10.48
N MET A 37 -0.03 -16.90 11.22
CA MET A 37 0.99 -15.90 10.90
C MET A 37 1.75 -16.21 9.60
N LEU A 38 1.70 -17.45 9.09
CA LEU A 38 2.27 -17.81 7.78
C LEU A 38 1.37 -17.40 6.60
N ALA A 39 0.07 -17.22 6.84
CA ALA A 39 -0.89 -16.89 5.78
C ALA A 39 -0.55 -15.58 5.03
N PRO A 40 -0.23 -14.44 5.71
CA PRO A 40 0.14 -13.23 4.99
C PRO A 40 1.42 -13.38 4.18
N LEU A 41 2.41 -14.15 4.63
CA LEU A 41 3.65 -14.40 3.86
C LEU A 41 3.34 -15.15 2.56
N ALA A 42 2.55 -16.22 2.64
CA ALA A 42 2.13 -16.98 1.47
C ALA A 42 1.28 -16.12 0.52
N ALA A 43 0.30 -15.38 1.05
CA ALA A 43 -0.57 -14.51 0.27
C ALA A 43 0.20 -13.37 -0.41
N SER A 44 1.13 -12.72 0.29
CA SER A 44 1.96 -11.66 -0.29
C SER A 44 2.95 -12.20 -1.32
N ALA A 45 3.55 -13.38 -1.10
CA ALA A 45 4.45 -14.00 -2.08
C ALA A 45 3.71 -14.40 -3.37
N LEU A 46 2.53 -15.01 -3.24
CA LEU A 46 1.68 -15.34 -4.40
C LEU A 46 1.20 -14.07 -5.10
N SER A 47 0.75 -13.05 -4.37
CA SER A 47 0.33 -11.76 -4.96
C SER A 47 1.49 -11.07 -5.68
N LEU A 48 2.71 -11.12 -5.13
CA LEU A 48 3.91 -10.59 -5.75
C LEU A 48 4.22 -11.32 -7.06
N ALA A 49 4.19 -12.66 -7.06
CA ALA A 49 4.43 -13.47 -8.25
C ALA A 49 3.35 -13.23 -9.33
N ALA A 50 2.07 -13.18 -8.94
CA ALA A 50 0.97 -12.91 -9.85
C ALA A 50 1.06 -11.50 -10.47
N ALA A 51 1.38 -10.48 -9.67
CA ALA A 51 1.54 -9.11 -10.15
C ALA A 51 2.78 -8.94 -11.04
N ALA A 52 3.90 -9.61 -10.71
CA ALA A 52 5.10 -9.64 -11.54
C ALA A 52 4.85 -10.32 -12.89
N HIS A 53 4.19 -11.49 -12.87
CA HIS A 53 3.77 -12.18 -14.07
C HIS A 53 2.80 -11.32 -14.90
N GLY A 54 1.81 -10.68 -14.27
CA GLY A 54 0.92 -9.73 -14.92
C GLY A 54 1.66 -8.52 -15.51
N HIS A 55 2.68 -8.00 -14.84
CA HIS A 55 3.45 -6.87 -15.34
C HIS A 55 4.18 -7.19 -16.66
N ALA A 56 4.74 -8.40 -16.75
CA ALA A 56 5.43 -8.89 -17.94
C ALA A 56 4.46 -9.35 -19.05
N ASP A 57 3.24 -9.76 -18.68
CA ASP A 57 2.25 -10.26 -19.62
C ASP A 57 1.62 -9.17 -20.50
N GLY A 58 1.88 -9.26 -21.80
CA GLY A 58 1.31 -8.41 -22.83
C GLY A 58 -0.11 -8.78 -23.28
N ALA A 59 -0.68 -9.89 -22.80
CA ALA A 59 -2.00 -10.32 -23.21
C ALA A 59 -3.11 -9.34 -22.75
N PRO A 60 -4.02 -8.93 -23.67
CA PRO A 60 -5.12 -8.03 -23.36
C PRO A 60 -6.30 -8.73 -22.68
N ARG A 61 -6.12 -9.95 -22.16
CA ARG A 61 -7.17 -10.76 -21.55
C ARG A 61 -6.91 -10.92 -20.06
N ARG A 62 -7.99 -11.00 -19.28
CA ARG A 62 -7.92 -11.35 -17.86
C ARG A 62 -7.37 -12.76 -17.70
N HIS A 63 -6.44 -12.96 -16.76
CA HIS A 63 -5.96 -14.29 -16.41
C HIS A 63 -6.68 -14.77 -15.13
N PRO A 64 -7.49 -15.85 -15.19
CA PRO A 64 -8.33 -16.25 -14.06
C PRO A 64 -7.52 -16.62 -12.81
N ALA A 65 -6.40 -17.33 -12.97
CA ALA A 65 -5.55 -17.68 -11.82
C ALA A 65 -4.92 -16.47 -11.12
N ARG A 66 -4.40 -15.46 -11.86
CA ARG A 66 -3.86 -14.24 -11.26
C ARG A 66 -4.94 -13.48 -10.50
N ASP A 67 -6.11 -13.33 -11.11
CA ASP A 67 -7.22 -12.63 -10.45
C ASP A 67 -7.68 -13.37 -9.19
N ALA A 68 -7.74 -14.71 -9.23
CA ALA A 68 -8.05 -15.53 -8.05
C ALA A 68 -6.99 -15.34 -6.94
N VAL A 69 -5.70 -15.28 -7.28
CA VAL A 69 -4.62 -15.00 -6.32
C VAL A 69 -4.79 -13.62 -5.68
N HIS A 70 -5.07 -12.59 -6.48
CA HIS A 70 -5.27 -11.23 -5.97
C HIS A 70 -6.50 -11.12 -5.06
N LEU A 71 -7.62 -11.74 -5.43
CA LEU A 71 -8.82 -11.79 -4.60
C LEU A 71 -8.60 -12.63 -3.34
N GLY A 72 -7.87 -13.75 -3.42
CA GLY A 72 -7.48 -14.55 -2.28
C GLY A 72 -6.60 -13.78 -1.29
N ALA A 73 -5.63 -13.00 -1.80
CA ALA A 73 -4.80 -12.12 -0.99
C ALA A 73 -5.64 -11.03 -0.29
N ALA A 74 -6.59 -10.41 -1.00
CA ALA A 74 -7.52 -9.44 -0.42
C ALA A 74 -8.41 -10.08 0.68
N ALA A 75 -8.92 -11.28 0.46
CA ALA A 75 -9.72 -12.00 1.46
C ALA A 75 -8.90 -12.36 2.71
N ALA A 76 -7.69 -12.90 2.53
CA ALA A 76 -6.76 -13.20 3.63
C ALA A 76 -6.41 -11.93 4.42
N ALA A 77 -6.22 -10.81 3.73
CA ALA A 77 -5.97 -9.52 4.35
C ALA A 77 -7.13 -9.03 5.22
N VAL A 78 -8.39 -9.15 4.78
CA VAL A 78 -9.56 -8.80 5.58
C VAL A 78 -9.61 -9.62 6.87
N ALA A 79 -9.38 -10.94 6.78
CA ALA A 79 -9.27 -11.79 7.97
C ALA A 79 -8.10 -11.36 8.88
N GLY A 80 -6.97 -10.99 8.29
CA GLY A 80 -5.80 -10.45 9.00
C GLY A 80 -6.10 -9.16 9.77
N VAL A 81 -6.80 -8.20 9.14
CA VAL A 81 -7.27 -6.96 9.82
C VAL A 81 -8.13 -7.33 11.01
N GLY A 82 -9.11 -8.22 10.84
CA GLY A 82 -9.98 -8.68 11.94
C GLY A 82 -9.19 -9.30 13.10
N PHE A 83 -8.23 -10.17 12.79
CA PHE A 83 -7.37 -10.80 13.80
C PHE A 83 -6.49 -9.79 14.54
N HIS A 84 -5.94 -8.81 13.82
CA HIS A 84 -5.09 -7.77 14.42
C HIS A 84 -5.91 -6.83 15.31
N VAL A 85 -7.08 -6.37 14.84
CA VAL A 85 -8.02 -5.56 15.64
C VAL A 85 -8.44 -6.31 16.90
N TYR A 86 -8.85 -7.58 16.78
CA TYR A 86 -9.18 -8.41 17.93
C TYR A 86 -8.03 -8.51 18.94
N ASN A 87 -6.81 -8.72 18.46
CA ASN A 87 -5.63 -8.80 19.33
C ASN A 87 -5.25 -7.49 20.02
N VAL A 88 -5.55 -6.34 19.40
CA VAL A 88 -5.39 -5.03 20.03
C VAL A 88 -6.47 -4.81 21.08
N LEU A 89 -7.74 -5.08 20.76
CA LEU A 89 -8.88 -4.83 21.63
C LEU A 89 -8.96 -5.78 22.85
N LYS A 90 -8.48 -7.01 22.72
CA LYS A 90 -8.50 -7.98 23.83
C LYS A 90 -7.43 -7.70 24.90
N ARG A 91 -6.42 -6.88 24.60
CA ARG A 91 -5.37 -6.53 25.56
C ARG A 91 -5.93 -5.53 26.59
N PRO A 92 -5.49 -5.59 27.86
CA PRO A 92 -5.79 -4.55 28.83
C PRO A 92 -5.50 -3.14 28.28
N GLY A 93 -6.38 -2.19 28.55
CA GLY A 93 -6.29 -0.83 28.03
C GLY A 93 -6.80 -0.65 26.58
N HIS A 94 -7.23 -1.71 25.89
CA HIS A 94 -7.91 -1.64 24.59
C HIS A 94 -7.17 -0.74 23.58
N LEU A 95 -7.78 0.37 23.14
CA LEU A 95 -7.21 1.36 22.23
C LEU A 95 -6.28 2.37 22.94
N SER A 96 -5.36 1.87 23.76
CA SER A 96 -4.32 2.69 24.38
C SER A 96 -3.16 2.94 23.43
N TRP A 97 -2.42 4.04 23.63
CA TRP A 97 -1.18 4.31 22.89
C TRP A 97 -0.20 3.12 22.92
N HIS A 98 -0.09 2.45 24.07
CA HIS A 98 0.77 1.28 24.22
C HIS A 98 0.36 0.15 23.25
N ASN A 99 -0.93 -0.19 23.18
CA ASN A 99 -1.40 -1.27 22.30
C ASN A 99 -1.34 -0.89 20.82
N LEU A 100 -1.52 0.39 20.49
CA LEU A 100 -1.36 0.87 19.11
C LEU A 100 0.11 0.88 18.66
N PHE A 101 1.05 1.11 19.59
CA PHE A 101 2.49 1.17 19.29
C PHE A 101 3.19 -0.18 19.28
N TYR A 102 2.78 -1.09 20.16
CA TYR A 102 3.50 -2.35 20.43
C TYR A 102 2.61 -3.60 20.26
N GLY A 103 1.34 -3.41 19.87
CA GLY A 103 0.42 -4.48 19.52
C GLY A 103 0.61 -4.99 18.10
N ALA A 104 -0.42 -5.66 17.58
CA ALA A 104 -0.40 -6.17 16.22
C ALA A 104 -0.57 -5.00 15.23
N PRO A 105 0.36 -4.81 14.25
CA PRO A 105 0.32 -3.66 13.35
C PRO A 105 -0.87 -3.76 12.38
N LEU A 106 -1.66 -2.70 12.23
CA LEU A 106 -2.81 -2.70 11.32
C LEU A 106 -2.42 -2.43 9.86
N GLY A 107 -1.26 -1.81 9.61
CA GLY A 107 -0.80 -1.46 8.27
C GLY A 107 -0.57 -2.63 7.34
N ALA A 108 0.22 -3.61 7.78
CA ALA A 108 0.57 -4.77 6.97
C ALA A 108 -0.64 -5.49 6.35
N PRO A 109 -1.70 -5.86 7.11
CA PRO A 109 -2.87 -6.48 6.50
C PRO A 109 -3.64 -5.50 5.59
N VAL A 110 -3.73 -4.21 5.91
CA VAL A 110 -4.36 -3.22 5.00
C VAL A 110 -3.56 -3.05 3.71
N ALA A 111 -2.23 -3.04 3.76
CA ALA A 111 -1.37 -2.99 2.58
C ALA A 111 -1.52 -4.24 1.70
N LEU A 112 -1.70 -5.42 2.31
CA LEU A 112 -2.01 -6.65 1.57
C LEU A 112 -3.38 -6.58 0.89
N LEU A 113 -4.38 -6.02 1.59
CA LEU A 113 -5.71 -5.78 1.02
C LEU A 113 -5.60 -4.86 -0.21
N LEU A 114 -4.89 -3.74 -0.08
CA LEU A 114 -4.66 -2.80 -1.18
C LEU A 114 -3.89 -3.47 -2.35
N SER A 115 -2.88 -4.28 -2.06
CA SER A 115 -2.16 -5.06 -3.09
C SER A 115 -3.12 -5.98 -3.87
N GLY A 116 -3.93 -6.76 -3.16
CA GLY A 116 -4.90 -7.66 -3.77
C GLY A 116 -5.96 -6.92 -4.59
N LEU A 117 -6.54 -5.86 -4.05
CA LEU A 117 -7.55 -5.07 -4.74
C LEU A 117 -7.00 -4.38 -6.00
N LEU A 118 -5.80 -3.81 -5.93
CA LEU A 118 -5.17 -3.14 -7.08
C LEU A 118 -4.73 -4.16 -8.15
N GLY A 119 -4.22 -5.32 -7.75
CA GLY A 119 -3.90 -6.42 -8.68
C GLY A 119 -5.13 -6.95 -9.40
N ALA A 120 -6.22 -7.21 -8.66
CA ALA A 120 -7.49 -7.65 -9.24
C ALA A 120 -8.10 -6.58 -10.16
N ALA A 121 -8.04 -5.30 -9.77
CA ALA A 121 -8.44 -4.20 -10.64
C ALA A 121 -7.60 -4.15 -11.93
N GLY A 122 -6.28 -4.39 -11.83
CA GLY A 122 -5.38 -4.52 -12.96
C GLY A 122 -5.78 -5.62 -13.94
N GLU A 123 -6.18 -6.80 -13.44
CA GLU A 123 -6.65 -7.90 -14.28
C GLU A 123 -8.03 -7.63 -14.90
N ARG A 124 -8.96 -7.04 -14.15
CA ARG A 124 -10.28 -6.66 -14.66
C ARG A 124 -10.19 -5.58 -15.75
N LEU A 125 -9.30 -4.60 -15.59
CA LEU A 125 -9.07 -3.55 -16.59
C LEU A 125 -8.58 -4.08 -17.93
N ARG A 126 -7.87 -5.23 -17.97
CA ARG A 126 -7.45 -5.82 -19.26
C ARG A 126 -8.65 -6.15 -20.14
N ALA A 127 -9.73 -6.65 -19.52
CA ALA A 127 -10.95 -7.06 -20.20
C ALA A 127 -11.94 -5.90 -20.41
N CYS A 128 -11.66 -4.70 -19.90
CA CYS A 128 -12.55 -3.55 -20.06
C CYS A 128 -12.42 -2.90 -21.46
N PRO A 129 -13.52 -2.40 -22.03
CA PRO A 129 -13.46 -1.57 -23.23
C PRO A 129 -12.70 -0.27 -22.96
N GLU A 130 -11.98 0.24 -23.98
CA GLU A 130 -11.14 1.45 -23.84
C GLU A 130 -11.97 2.73 -23.62
N GLN A 131 -13.16 2.82 -24.21
CA GLN A 131 -13.97 4.04 -24.26
C GLN A 131 -14.72 4.35 -22.94
N ALA A 132 -15.00 3.33 -22.12
CA ALA A 132 -15.71 3.51 -20.85
C ALA A 132 -15.36 2.38 -19.86
N PRO A 133 -14.11 2.31 -19.38
CA PRO A 133 -13.71 1.25 -18.45
C PRO A 133 -14.47 1.39 -17.13
N ARG A 134 -15.05 0.29 -16.66
CA ARG A 134 -15.79 0.25 -15.40
C ARG A 134 -15.25 -0.84 -14.47
N LEU A 135 -15.20 -0.52 -13.19
CA LEU A 135 -14.88 -1.47 -12.12
C LEU A 135 -16.04 -1.47 -11.13
N CYS A 136 -16.62 -2.66 -10.90
CA CYS A 136 -17.78 -2.83 -10.00
C CYS A 136 -18.94 -1.86 -10.32
N GLY A 137 -19.22 -1.64 -11.62
CA GLY A 137 -20.29 -0.75 -12.08
C GLY A 137 -19.94 0.75 -12.10
N LEU A 138 -18.88 1.17 -11.40
CA LEU A 138 -18.40 2.55 -11.35
C LEU A 138 -17.36 2.83 -12.45
N PRO A 139 -17.20 4.09 -12.91
CA PRO A 139 -16.08 4.48 -13.76
C PRO A 139 -14.76 4.09 -13.10
N ALA A 140 -13.89 3.40 -13.84
CA ALA A 140 -12.70 2.78 -13.28
C ALA A 140 -11.73 3.79 -12.66
N GLY A 141 -11.57 4.97 -13.27
CA GLY A 141 -10.76 6.06 -12.75
C GLY A 141 -11.26 6.54 -11.40
N ARG A 142 -12.58 6.78 -11.27
CA ARG A 142 -13.21 7.19 -10.01
C ARG A 142 -13.10 6.13 -8.92
N ALA A 143 -13.38 4.87 -9.25
CA ALA A 143 -13.29 3.76 -8.31
C ALA A 143 -11.86 3.58 -7.77
N LEU A 144 -10.85 3.62 -8.66
CA LEU A 144 -9.45 3.52 -8.27
C LEU A 144 -8.98 4.75 -7.48
N ALA A 145 -9.46 5.95 -7.86
CA ALA A 145 -9.14 7.17 -7.13
C ALA A 145 -9.67 7.10 -5.69
N ALA A 146 -10.90 6.62 -5.48
CA ALA A 146 -11.46 6.42 -4.15
C ALA A 146 -10.62 5.43 -3.32
N LEU A 147 -10.27 4.29 -3.93
CA LEU A 147 -9.44 3.26 -3.27
C LEU A 147 -8.06 3.81 -2.89
N VAL A 148 -7.39 4.53 -3.79
CA VAL A 148 -6.06 5.11 -3.54
C VAL A 148 -6.13 6.21 -2.50
N ALA A 149 -7.15 7.08 -2.54
CA ALA A 149 -7.32 8.12 -1.53
C ALA A 149 -7.53 7.54 -0.13
N ALA A 150 -8.37 6.51 0.00
CA ALA A 150 -8.56 5.78 1.25
C ALA A 150 -7.28 5.09 1.73
N GLY A 151 -6.55 4.44 0.80
CA GLY A 151 -5.26 3.82 1.09
C GLY A 151 -4.24 4.83 1.61
N LEU A 152 -4.09 5.98 0.93
CA LEU A 152 -3.17 7.04 1.34
C LEU A 152 -3.54 7.61 2.71
N ALA A 153 -4.83 7.84 2.98
CA ALA A 153 -5.29 8.33 4.27
C ALA A 153 -4.97 7.34 5.40
N GLY A 154 -5.18 6.03 5.16
CA GLY A 154 -4.81 4.97 6.11
C GLY A 154 -3.30 4.93 6.36
N THR A 155 -2.48 4.96 5.31
CA THR A 155 -1.01 4.97 5.43
C THR A 155 -0.51 6.23 6.16
N VAL A 156 -1.12 7.40 5.92
CA VAL A 156 -0.83 8.62 6.68
C VAL A 156 -1.12 8.45 8.17
N GLY A 157 -2.28 7.87 8.51
CA GLY A 157 -2.64 7.62 9.91
C GLY A 157 -1.64 6.73 10.63
N GLU A 158 -1.22 5.64 9.98
CA GLU A 158 -0.20 4.74 10.52
C GLU A 158 1.17 5.43 10.66
N VAL A 159 1.59 6.19 9.65
CA VAL A 159 2.86 6.91 9.69
C VAL A 159 2.85 7.98 10.77
N ALA A 160 1.75 8.72 10.94
CA ALA A 160 1.61 9.69 12.02
C ALA A 160 1.73 9.00 13.40
N LEU A 161 1.06 7.86 13.59
CA LEU A 161 1.12 7.06 14.81
C LEU A 161 2.55 6.57 15.10
N LEU A 162 3.21 5.97 14.11
CA LEU A 162 4.54 5.36 14.29
C LEU A 162 5.67 6.40 14.34
N HIS A 163 5.51 7.54 13.68
CA HIS A 163 6.43 8.66 13.82
C HIS A 163 6.28 9.35 15.18
N PHE A 164 5.05 9.43 15.70
CA PHE A 164 4.79 9.89 17.06
C PHE A 164 5.40 8.96 18.11
N ARG A 165 5.30 7.63 17.92
CA ARG A 165 6.04 6.64 18.75
C ARG A 165 7.55 6.90 18.74
N GLY A 166 8.09 7.31 17.60
CA GLY A 166 9.49 7.70 17.44
C GLY A 166 9.80 9.16 17.82
N ALA A 167 8.86 9.84 18.50
CA ALA A 167 8.94 11.22 18.99
C ALA A 167 9.33 12.28 17.92
N PHE A 168 9.10 12.01 16.63
CA PHE A 168 9.55 12.87 15.53
C PHE A 168 11.02 13.31 15.65
N HIS A 169 11.90 12.43 16.14
CA HIS A 169 13.29 12.76 16.44
C HIS A 169 14.10 13.33 15.26
N HIS A 170 13.64 13.12 14.02
CA HIS A 170 14.23 13.72 12.82
C HIS A 170 13.18 14.53 12.04
N ARG A 171 13.53 15.76 11.62
CA ARG A 171 12.61 16.68 10.94
C ARG A 171 11.98 16.10 9.66
N ALA A 172 12.70 15.24 8.93
CA ALA A 172 12.15 14.58 7.74
C ALA A 172 10.95 13.68 8.03
N MET A 173 10.73 13.27 9.29
CA MET A 173 9.55 12.50 9.70
C MET A 173 8.24 13.29 9.55
N VAL A 174 8.30 14.61 9.40
CA VAL A 174 7.12 15.46 9.16
C VAL A 174 6.70 15.46 7.69
N ALA A 175 7.60 15.20 6.74
CA ALA A 175 7.28 15.28 5.31
C ALA A 175 6.13 14.33 4.89
N PRO A 176 6.04 13.08 5.39
CA PRO A 176 4.90 12.19 5.14
C PRO A 176 3.57 12.63 5.75
N LEU A 177 3.56 13.64 6.64
CA LEU A 177 2.35 14.23 7.22
C LEU A 177 1.87 15.46 6.43
N VAL A 178 2.58 15.83 5.35
CA VAL A 178 2.23 16.97 4.50
C VAL A 178 2.00 16.53 3.06
N VAL A 179 2.98 15.82 2.47
CA VAL A 179 2.93 15.47 1.04
C VAL A 179 1.82 14.46 0.70
N PRO A 180 1.76 13.29 1.34
CA PRO A 180 0.70 12.31 1.08
C PRO A 180 -0.73 12.78 1.42
N PRO A 181 -1.00 13.52 2.51
CA PRO A 181 -2.35 14.05 2.78
C PRO A 181 -2.90 14.94 1.67
N VAL A 182 -2.09 15.85 1.14
CA VAL A 182 -2.50 16.70 0.01
C VAL A 182 -2.74 15.83 -1.23
N ALA A 183 -1.88 14.85 -1.52
CA ALA A 183 -2.11 13.91 -2.62
C ALA A 183 -3.42 13.12 -2.43
N ALA A 184 -3.72 12.65 -1.20
CA ALA A 184 -4.95 11.92 -0.88
C ALA A 184 -6.19 12.78 -1.13
N LEU A 185 -6.19 14.04 -0.69
CA LEU A 185 -7.29 14.99 -0.94
C LEU A 185 -7.47 15.27 -2.45
N LEU A 186 -6.38 15.46 -3.18
CA LEU A 186 -6.42 15.70 -4.63
C LEU A 186 -6.95 14.49 -5.41
N VAL A 187 -6.61 13.27 -4.99
CA VAL A 187 -7.14 12.04 -5.59
C VAL A 187 -8.58 11.79 -5.16
N ALA A 188 -8.95 12.07 -3.90
CA ALA A 188 -10.34 12.01 -3.44
C ALA A 188 -11.23 12.95 -4.26
N HIS A 189 -10.74 14.17 -4.54
CA HIS A 189 -11.41 15.11 -5.43
C HIS A 189 -11.59 14.54 -6.84
N ALA A 190 -10.65 13.76 -7.36
CA ALA A 190 -10.81 13.08 -8.64
C ALA A 190 -11.87 11.96 -8.62
N ALA A 191 -12.12 11.36 -7.45
CA ALA A 191 -13.16 10.34 -7.29
C ALA A 191 -14.58 10.94 -7.18
N LEU A 192 -14.71 12.12 -6.57
CA LEU A 192 -15.99 12.72 -6.20
C LEU A 192 -16.47 13.80 -7.17
N ALA A 193 -15.56 14.65 -7.64
CA ALA A 193 -15.92 15.79 -8.48
C ALA A 193 -16.29 15.37 -9.92
N PRO A 194 -16.95 16.25 -10.67
CA PRO A 194 -17.13 16.07 -12.11
C PRO A 194 -15.79 15.79 -12.80
N ALA A 195 -15.86 14.99 -13.87
CA ALA A 195 -14.70 14.66 -14.66
C ALA A 195 -14.11 15.96 -15.24
N ARG A 196 -12.78 16.10 -15.17
CA ARG A 196 -12.07 17.31 -15.62
C ARG A 196 -10.81 16.91 -16.37
N PRO A 197 -10.50 17.58 -17.49
CA PRO A 197 -9.21 17.43 -18.15
C PRO A 197 -8.10 18.05 -17.29
N ASN A 198 -6.86 17.59 -17.53
CA ASN A 198 -5.63 18.19 -17.01
C ASN A 198 -5.54 18.34 -15.47
N ARG A 199 -5.23 17.25 -14.78
CA ARG A 199 -4.95 17.18 -13.33
C ARG A 199 -3.45 17.19 -13.04
N TRP A 200 -2.70 18.08 -13.68
CA TRP A 200 -1.25 18.19 -13.53
C TRP A 200 -0.82 18.35 -12.05
N PHE A 201 -1.59 19.11 -11.26
CA PHE A 201 -1.29 19.32 -9.85
C PHE A 201 -1.40 18.02 -9.04
N SER A 202 -2.48 17.26 -9.23
CA SER A 202 -2.62 15.90 -8.64
C SER A 202 -1.44 15.01 -9.04
N ARG A 203 -1.03 15.04 -10.31
CA ARG A 203 0.13 14.26 -10.81
C ARG A 203 1.44 14.68 -10.16
N ALA A 204 1.68 15.98 -9.97
CA ALA A 204 2.88 16.49 -9.33
C ALA A 204 2.98 16.02 -7.86
N TRP A 205 1.89 16.12 -7.09
CA TRP A 205 1.86 15.64 -5.71
C TRP A 205 1.98 14.12 -5.61
N LEU A 206 1.37 13.36 -6.52
CA LEU A 206 1.57 11.91 -6.57
C LEU A 206 3.03 11.54 -6.86
N LYS A 207 3.68 12.22 -7.82
CA LYS A 207 5.12 12.02 -8.07
C LYS A 207 5.97 12.37 -6.86
N ALA A 208 5.65 13.45 -6.15
CA ALA A 208 6.32 13.84 -4.91
C ALA A 208 6.13 12.78 -3.81
N THR A 209 4.91 12.26 -3.63
CA THR A 209 4.62 11.14 -2.71
C THR A 209 5.40 9.89 -3.09
N ALA A 210 5.56 9.58 -4.38
CA ALA A 210 6.37 8.45 -4.81
C ALA A 210 7.87 8.64 -4.54
N ALA A 211 8.40 9.84 -4.80
CA ALA A 211 9.78 10.19 -4.47
C ALA A 211 10.01 10.10 -2.95
N LEU A 212 9.04 10.55 -2.15
CA LEU A 212 9.10 10.49 -0.69
C LEU A 212 9.13 9.05 -0.16
N GLY A 213 8.33 8.14 -0.73
CA GLY A 213 8.37 6.73 -0.35
C GLY A 213 9.73 6.09 -0.63
N ILE A 214 10.39 6.45 -1.74
CA ILE A 214 11.76 5.99 -2.07
C ILE A 214 12.78 6.60 -1.10
N ALA A 215 12.76 7.92 -0.93
CA ALA A 215 13.68 8.63 -0.03
C ALA A 215 13.53 8.15 1.42
N GLY A 216 12.30 7.82 1.84
CA GLY A 216 12.00 7.29 3.16
C GLY A 216 12.72 5.97 3.47
N VAL A 217 12.90 5.08 2.48
CA VAL A 217 13.73 3.88 2.65
C VAL A 217 15.16 4.26 3.03
N GLY A 218 15.73 5.27 2.36
CA GLY A 218 17.07 5.77 2.67
C GLY A 218 17.17 6.36 4.07
N PHE A 219 16.20 7.18 4.49
CA PHE A 219 16.17 7.72 5.86
C PHE A 219 15.99 6.62 6.91
N HIS A 220 15.15 5.61 6.65
CA HIS A 220 14.96 4.49 7.58
C HIS A 220 16.24 3.63 7.64
N ALA A 221 16.89 3.37 6.52
CA ALA A 221 18.18 2.67 6.46
C ALA A 221 19.28 3.41 7.23
N TYR A 222 19.33 4.73 7.09
CA TYR A 222 20.23 5.56 7.88
C TYR A 222 19.90 5.52 9.38
N GLY A 223 18.61 5.52 9.73
CA GLY A 223 18.17 5.32 11.11
C GLY A 223 18.63 4.00 11.71
N VAL A 224 18.51 2.88 10.97
CA VAL A 224 19.05 1.57 11.37
C VAL A 224 20.57 1.63 11.55
N ALA A 225 21.29 2.30 10.65
CA ALA A 225 22.74 2.44 10.72
C ALA A 225 23.22 3.18 11.99
N ARG A 226 22.40 4.09 12.53
CA ARG A 226 22.71 4.89 13.73
C ARG A 226 22.43 4.18 15.05
N GLN A 227 21.75 3.03 15.02
CA GLN A 227 21.55 2.23 16.22
C GLN A 227 22.86 1.61 16.71
N MET A 228 22.90 1.16 17.96
CA MET A 228 24.08 0.52 18.53
C MET A 228 24.52 -0.69 17.70
N GLY A 229 25.78 -0.68 17.26
CA GLY A 229 26.35 -1.68 16.34
C GLY A 229 25.93 -1.52 14.86
N GLY A 230 25.05 -0.58 14.53
CA GLY A 230 24.59 -0.28 13.17
C GLY A 230 24.19 -1.52 12.38
N TRP A 231 24.58 -1.58 11.11
CA TRP A 231 24.30 -2.73 10.24
C TRP A 231 25.03 -4.02 10.63
N ARG A 232 26.10 -3.94 11.43
CA ARG A 232 26.76 -5.15 11.96
C ARG A 232 25.84 -5.90 12.93
N ASN A 233 24.91 -5.20 13.56
CA ASN A 233 23.88 -5.74 14.44
C ASN A 233 22.48 -5.71 13.79
N TRP A 234 22.40 -6.03 12.50
CA TRP A 234 21.16 -5.90 11.71
C TRP A 234 19.99 -6.70 12.29
N ALA A 235 20.24 -7.91 12.82
CA ALA A 235 19.16 -8.79 13.32
C ALA A 235 18.36 -8.11 14.45
N GLN A 236 19.05 -7.41 15.35
CA GLN A 236 18.41 -6.62 16.40
C GLN A 236 17.89 -5.28 15.86
N ASN A 237 18.68 -4.59 15.03
CA ASN A 237 18.37 -3.22 14.62
C ASN A 237 17.23 -3.13 13.59
N LEU A 238 16.96 -4.18 12.82
CA LEU A 238 15.73 -4.27 12.00
C LEU A 238 14.48 -4.44 12.86
N LEU A 239 14.61 -5.06 14.05
CA LEU A 239 13.50 -5.23 14.98
C LEU A 239 13.30 -3.99 15.87
N ALA A 240 14.38 -3.34 16.31
CA ALA A 240 14.29 -2.20 17.22
C ALA A 240 14.17 -0.85 16.48
N GLY A 241 14.68 -0.79 15.25
CA GLY A 241 14.79 0.43 14.45
C GLY A 241 13.54 0.80 13.66
N PRO A 242 13.66 1.80 12.76
CA PRO A 242 12.57 2.19 11.89
C PRO A 242 12.25 1.08 10.85
N PRO A 243 10.98 0.86 10.51
CA PRO A 243 10.58 -0.21 9.59
C PRO A 243 10.97 0.12 8.15
N LEU A 244 11.99 -0.55 7.61
CA LEU A 244 12.44 -0.37 6.21
C LEU A 244 11.36 -0.65 5.15
N PRO A 245 10.47 -1.64 5.32
CA PRO A 245 9.47 -1.96 4.30
C PRO A 245 8.28 -0.99 4.26
N ALA A 246 8.13 -0.10 5.23
CA ALA A 246 6.95 0.77 5.31
C ALA A 246 6.93 1.91 4.26
N PRO A 247 8.02 2.69 4.04
CA PRO A 247 7.99 3.83 3.11
C PRO A 247 7.57 3.52 1.66
N PRO A 248 7.94 2.38 1.04
CA PRO A 248 7.50 2.05 -0.33
C PRO A 248 5.98 1.96 -0.52
N GLY A 249 5.18 1.83 0.55
CA GLY A 249 3.72 1.88 0.48
C GLY A 249 3.21 3.20 -0.14
N PHE A 250 3.86 4.34 0.16
CA PHE A 250 3.55 5.62 -0.48
C PHE A 250 3.86 5.61 -1.98
N SER A 251 4.99 5.01 -2.38
CA SER A 251 5.36 4.88 -3.79
C SER A 251 4.38 4.03 -4.55
N ALA A 252 3.95 2.92 -3.97
CA ALA A 252 2.96 2.05 -4.58
C ALA A 252 1.63 2.78 -4.81
N LEU A 253 1.05 3.35 -3.74
CA LEU A 253 -0.23 4.07 -3.82
C LEU A 253 -0.16 5.29 -4.74
N ALA A 254 0.98 5.97 -4.79
CA ALA A 254 1.19 7.07 -5.73
C ALA A 254 1.18 6.60 -7.19
N LEU A 255 1.83 5.47 -7.51
CA LEU A 255 1.80 4.90 -8.86
C LEU A 255 0.38 4.47 -9.25
N ALA A 256 -0.37 3.84 -8.34
CA ALA A 256 -1.78 3.53 -8.54
C ALA A 256 -2.61 4.81 -8.75
N GLY A 257 -2.36 5.86 -7.97
CA GLY A 257 -3.02 7.15 -8.09
C GLY A 257 -2.75 7.85 -9.42
N LEU A 258 -1.54 7.74 -9.96
CA LEU A 258 -1.21 8.29 -11.29
C LEU A 258 -2.01 7.59 -12.39
N SER A 259 -2.19 6.27 -12.28
CA SER A 259 -3.06 5.49 -13.17
C SER A 259 -4.53 5.89 -13.01
N ALA A 260 -5.01 5.99 -11.77
CA ALA A 260 -6.38 6.39 -11.45
C ALA A 260 -6.74 7.78 -11.99
N VAL A 261 -5.88 8.78 -11.75
CA VAL A 261 -6.04 10.14 -12.26
C VAL A 261 -6.01 10.16 -13.80
N SER A 262 -5.13 9.37 -14.42
CA SER A 262 -5.08 9.27 -15.89
C SER A 262 -6.35 8.65 -16.48
N LEU A 263 -6.97 7.69 -15.80
CA LEU A 263 -8.25 7.11 -16.22
C LEU A 263 -9.40 8.10 -15.99
N ALA A 264 -9.43 8.79 -14.85
CA ALA A 264 -10.45 9.79 -14.53
C ALA A 264 -10.44 11.00 -15.48
N GLU A 265 -9.27 11.38 -16.02
CA GLU A 265 -9.17 12.39 -17.09
C GLU A 265 -9.74 11.90 -18.42
N ARG A 266 -9.53 10.62 -18.78
CA ARG A 266 -10.09 10.03 -20.01
C ARG A 266 -11.61 9.99 -19.95
N GLU A 267 -12.17 9.69 -18.77
CA GLU A 267 -13.60 9.73 -18.50
C GLU A 267 -14.21 11.14 -18.65
N ALA A 268 -13.38 12.20 -18.65
CA ALA A 268 -13.84 13.57 -18.91
C ALA A 268 -13.93 13.92 -20.40
N GLY A 269 -13.22 13.19 -21.25
CA GLY A 269 -13.17 13.39 -22.69
C GLY A 269 -13.93 12.34 -23.50
N ALA A 270 -14.58 11.39 -22.82
CA ALA A 270 -15.47 10.38 -23.40
C ALA A 270 -16.92 10.83 -23.24
#